data_AF-A0AAV4DZ91-F1
#
_entry.id   AF-A0AAV4DZ91-F1
#
_cell.length_a   1.000
_cell.length_b   1.000
_cell.length_c   1.000
_cell.angle_alpha   90.00
_cell.angle_beta   90.00
_cell.angle_gamma   90.00
#
_symmetry.space_group_name_H-M   'P 1'
#
loop_
_entity.id
_entity.type
_entity.pdbx_description
1 polymer ?
#
loop_
_entity_poly.entity_id
_entity_poly.type
_entity_poly.pdbx_seq_one_letter_code
_entity_poly.pdbx_strand_id
1 'polypeptide(L)'
;MYVPSIEEDNTTRYSALDQMTDNPFHLWEDHSEDSSMLTLASAILSDEQFYIIFLFLIFTSQLINNCAIVANSLSIAVFVKQGFPEPSNISLTALAICDFTWAVLFTWNNL
;
A
#
# COMPACT_ATOMS: atom_id res chain seq x y z
N MET A 1 26.35 -59.90 -9.34
CA MET A 1 26.04 -59.06 -8.17
C MET A 1 26.38 -57.62 -8.59
N TYR A 2 25.36 -56.83 -8.94
CA TYR A 2 25.51 -55.50 -9.53
C TYR A 2 24.98 -54.50 -8.51
N VAL A 3 25.80 -53.53 -8.12
CA VAL A 3 25.41 -52.44 -7.20
C VAL A 3 25.14 -51.21 -8.06
N PRO A 4 23.91 -50.65 -8.09
CA PRO A 4 23.67 -49.40 -8.79
C PRO A 4 24.08 -48.22 -7.90
N SER A 5 24.93 -47.35 -8.45
CA SER A 5 25.27 -46.04 -7.93
C SER A 5 24.05 -45.11 -7.99
N ILE A 6 23.72 -44.49 -6.86
CA ILE A 6 22.70 -43.45 -6.77
C ILE A 6 23.28 -42.18 -7.41
N GLU A 7 22.81 -41.86 -8.60
CA GLU A 7 23.06 -40.58 -9.27
C GLU A 7 22.04 -39.58 -8.70
N GLU A 8 22.46 -38.78 -7.71
CA GLU A 8 21.63 -37.71 -7.15
C GLU A 8 21.40 -36.65 -8.23
N ASP A 9 20.16 -36.60 -8.71
CA ASP A 9 19.68 -35.66 -9.71
C ASP A 9 19.67 -34.21 -9.17
N ASN A 10 20.81 -33.54 -9.33
CA ASN A 10 21.00 -32.13 -9.01
C ASN A 10 20.14 -31.17 -9.86
N THR A 11 19.38 -31.66 -10.85
CA THR A 11 18.54 -30.84 -11.72
C THR A 11 17.35 -30.24 -10.96
N THR A 12 16.84 -30.93 -9.93
CA THR A 12 15.68 -30.47 -9.15
C THR A 12 15.98 -29.26 -8.26
N ARG A 13 17.25 -29.07 -7.87
CA ARG A 13 17.66 -27.97 -6.98
C ARG A 13 17.72 -26.61 -7.66
N TYR A 14 18.07 -26.57 -8.95
CA TYR A 14 18.12 -25.32 -9.71
C TYR A 14 16.71 -24.78 -10.02
N SER A 15 15.74 -25.67 -10.25
CA SER A 15 14.34 -25.30 -10.48
C SER A 15 13.66 -24.62 -9.29
N ALA A 16 14.12 -24.92 -8.07
CA ALA A 16 13.59 -24.31 -6.84
C ALA A 16 14.25 -22.97 -6.50
N LEU A 17 15.47 -22.71 -7.02
CA LEU A 17 16.19 -21.45 -6.80
C LEU A 17 15.73 -20.34 -7.75
N ASP A 18 15.36 -20.69 -8.99
CA ASP A 18 14.82 -19.73 -9.96
C ASP A 18 13.46 -19.17 -9.53
N GLN A 19 12.63 -19.98 -8.84
CA GLN A 19 11.33 -19.54 -8.31
C GLN A 19 11.41 -18.62 -7.08
N MET A 20 12.61 -18.37 -6.54
CA MET A 20 12.82 -17.44 -5.42
C MET A 20 13.37 -16.08 -5.85
N THR A 21 13.62 -15.87 -7.14
CA THR A 21 14.09 -14.58 -7.68
C THR A 21 12.98 -13.69 -8.23
N ASP A 22 11.72 -14.11 -8.09
CA ASP A 22 10.57 -13.25 -8.36
C ASP A 22 10.56 -12.11 -7.35
N ASN A 23 10.97 -10.95 -7.85
CA ASN A 23 10.98 -9.68 -7.17
C ASN A 23 9.60 -9.48 -6.48
N PRO A 24 9.52 -9.33 -5.14
CA PRO A 24 8.25 -9.28 -4.41
C PRO A 24 7.36 -8.08 -4.78
N PHE A 25 7.90 -7.18 -5.60
CA PHE A 25 7.23 -6.00 -6.14
C PHE A 25 6.46 -6.27 -7.45
N HIS A 26 6.54 -7.47 -8.05
CA HIS A 26 5.80 -7.77 -9.29
C HIS A 26 4.26 -7.82 -9.13
N LEU A 27 3.77 -7.95 -7.89
CA LEU A 27 2.33 -7.89 -7.56
C LEU A 27 1.77 -6.47 -7.56
N TRP A 28 2.61 -5.45 -7.69
CA TRP A 28 2.22 -4.03 -7.58
C TRP A 28 2.15 -3.31 -8.93
N GLU A 29 2.24 -4.03 -10.05
CA GLU A 29 2.25 -3.43 -11.40
C GLU A 29 0.96 -3.65 -12.21
N ASP A 30 -0.07 -4.31 -11.68
CA ASP A 30 -1.35 -4.44 -12.38
C ASP A 30 -2.37 -3.38 -11.94
N HIS A 31 -2.06 -2.11 -12.23
CA HIS A 31 -3.02 -1.00 -12.13
C HIS A 31 -3.97 -0.94 -13.35
N SER A 32 -4.11 -2.03 -14.12
CA SER A 32 -5.05 -2.07 -15.26
C SER A 32 -6.50 -2.24 -14.83
N GLU A 33 -6.75 -2.78 -13.64
CA GLU A 33 -8.09 -3.01 -13.10
C GLU A 33 -8.77 -1.70 -12.63
N ASP A 34 -7.99 -0.75 -12.10
CA ASP A 34 -8.49 0.57 -11.68
C ASP A 34 -9.05 1.36 -12.88
N SER A 35 -8.38 1.23 -14.03
CA SER A 35 -8.77 1.89 -15.28
C SER A 35 -10.03 1.28 -15.89
N SER A 36 -10.22 -0.04 -15.71
CA SER A 36 -11.34 -0.80 -16.27
C SER A 36 -12.62 -0.68 -15.43
N MET A 37 -12.52 -0.57 -14.10
CA MET A 37 -13.68 -0.20 -13.26
C MET A 37 -14.22 1.20 -13.59
N LEU A 38 -13.33 2.16 -13.82
CA LEU A 38 -13.71 3.54 -14.13
C LEU A 38 -14.37 3.67 -15.51
N THR A 39 -13.89 2.91 -16.50
CA THR A 39 -14.55 2.82 -17.82
C THR A 39 -15.89 2.10 -17.76
N LEU A 40 -16.02 1.05 -16.95
CA LEU A 40 -17.29 0.33 -16.80
C LEU A 40 -18.35 1.17 -16.07
N ALA A 41 -17.94 1.98 -15.08
CA ALA A 41 -18.82 2.96 -14.45
C ALA A 41 -19.32 4.03 -15.44
N SER A 42 -18.46 4.52 -16.34
CA SER A 42 -18.86 5.48 -17.39
C SER A 42 -19.82 4.90 -18.43
N ALA A 43 -19.85 3.57 -18.60
CA ALA A 43 -20.79 2.90 -19.51
C ALA A 43 -22.19 2.68 -18.90
N ILE A 44 -22.32 2.75 -17.57
CA ILE A 44 -23.56 2.47 -16.83
C ILE A 44 -24.21 3.75 -16.30
N LEU A 45 -23.40 4.75 -15.92
CA LEU A 45 -23.89 6.01 -15.38
C LEU A 45 -24.02 7.07 -16.47
N SER A 46 -25.05 7.90 -16.36
CA SER A 46 -25.12 9.16 -17.13
C SER A 46 -23.92 10.06 -16.75
N ASP A 47 -23.40 10.81 -17.71
CA ASP A 47 -22.26 11.73 -17.53
C ASP A 47 -22.46 12.66 -16.30
N GLU A 48 -23.70 13.08 -16.05
CA GLU A 48 -24.06 13.91 -14.89
C GLU A 48 -23.87 13.18 -13.55
N GLN A 49 -24.23 11.90 -13.48
CA GLN A 49 -24.08 11.10 -12.26
C GLN A 49 -22.61 10.78 -12.00
N PHE A 50 -21.86 10.47 -13.05
CA PHE A 50 -20.42 10.24 -12.95
C PHE A 50 -19.71 11.49 -12.43
N TYR A 51 -20.07 12.68 -12.94
CA TYR A 51 -19.51 13.95 -12.47
C TYR A 51 -19.80 14.21 -10.98
N ILE A 52 -21.03 13.98 -10.52
CA ILE A 52 -21.41 14.15 -9.11
C ILE A 52 -20.62 13.21 -8.20
N ILE A 53 -20.49 11.94 -8.58
CA ILE A 53 -19.72 10.95 -7.80
C ILE A 53 -18.25 11.32 -7.76
N PHE A 54 -17.67 11.74 -8.89
CA PHE A 54 -16.28 12.16 -8.97
C PHE A 54 -15.99 13.36 -8.06
N LEU A 55 -16.85 14.39 -8.07
CA LEU A 55 -16.74 15.52 -7.15
C LEU A 55 -16.85 15.10 -5.68
N PHE A 56 -17.76 14.18 -5.37
CA PHE A 56 -17.91 13.65 -4.02
C PHE A 56 -16.66 12.88 -3.57
N LEU A 57 -16.04 12.09 -4.45
CA LEU A 57 -14.80 11.35 -4.15
C LEU A 57 -13.64 12.31 -3.89
N ILE A 58 -13.49 13.37 -4.69
CA ILE A 58 -12.46 14.40 -4.45
C ILE A 58 -12.69 15.05 -3.08
N PHE A 59 -13.92 15.47 -2.80
CA PHE A 59 -14.23 16.12 -1.53
C PHE A 59 -13.96 15.23 -0.32
N THR A 60 -14.40 13.98 -0.38
CA THR A 60 -14.18 13.01 0.71
C THR A 60 -12.70 12.64 0.87
N SER A 61 -11.95 12.51 -0.23
CA SER A 61 -10.50 12.29 -0.21
C SER A 61 -9.78 13.43 0.53
N GLN A 62 -10.11 14.68 0.22
CA GLN A 62 -9.52 15.85 0.89
C GLN A 62 -9.89 15.91 2.38
N LEU A 63 -11.13 15.56 2.72
CA LEU A 63 -11.57 15.49 4.12
C LEU A 63 -10.79 14.42 4.90
N ILE A 64 -10.65 13.21 4.34
CA ILE A 64 -9.88 12.11 4.94
C ILE A 64 -8.43 12.52 5.14
N ASN A 65 -7.81 13.13 4.12
CA ASN A 65 -6.43 13.59 4.19
C ASN A 65 -6.22 14.62 5.31
N ASN A 66 -7.11 15.61 5.45
CA ASN A 66 -7.06 16.58 6.55
C ASN A 66 -7.21 15.90 7.93
N CYS A 67 -8.13 14.95 8.05
CA CYS A 67 -8.28 14.16 9.28
C CYS A 67 -7.02 13.35 9.60
N ALA A 68 -6.38 12.76 8.59
CA ALA A 68 -5.14 12.01 8.75
C ALA A 68 -4.00 12.88 9.26
N ILE A 69 -3.84 14.11 8.73
CA ILE A 69 -2.84 15.07 9.21
C ILE A 69 -3.07 15.37 10.69
N VAL A 70 -4.30 15.73 11.06
CA VAL A 70 -4.65 16.12 12.44
C VAL A 70 -4.46 14.93 13.40
N ALA A 71 -5.04 13.78 13.09
CA ALA A 71 -4.98 12.60 13.94
C ALA A 71 -3.53 12.14 14.16
N ASN A 72 -2.72 12.06 13.10
CA ASN A 72 -1.33 11.63 13.22
C ASN A 72 -0.46 12.67 13.93
N SER A 73 -0.70 13.97 13.71
CA SER A 73 0.00 15.03 14.47
C SER A 73 -0.28 14.95 15.98
N LEU A 74 -1.53 14.66 16.37
CA LEU A 74 -1.90 14.45 17.78
C LEU A 74 -1.26 13.20 18.35
N SER A 75 -1.27 12.08 17.62
CA SER A 75 -0.59 10.84 18.03
C SER A 75 0.90 11.10 18.30
N ILE A 76 1.60 11.77 17.38
CA ILE A 76 3.02 12.13 17.57
C ILE A 76 3.19 13.02 18.81
N ALA A 77 2.37 14.06 18.98
CA ALA A 77 2.47 14.97 20.12
C ALA A 77 2.24 14.24 21.46
N VAL A 78 1.27 13.31 21.50
CA VAL A 78 0.97 12.50 22.67
C VAL A 78 2.14 11.59 23.01
N PHE A 79 2.70 10.87 22.04
CA PHE A 79 3.83 9.96 22.28
C PHE A 79 5.11 10.69 22.67
N VAL A 80 5.40 11.84 22.04
CA VAL A 80 6.53 12.70 22.44
C VAL A 80 6.38 13.17 23.88
N LYS A 81 5.15 13.49 24.32
CA LYS A 81 4.88 13.95 25.69
C LYS A 81 4.89 12.82 26.73
N GLN A 82 4.37 11.65 26.39
CA GLN A 82 4.30 10.50 27.30
C GLN A 82 5.66 9.80 27.46
N GLY A 83 6.57 9.97 26.50
CA GLY A 83 7.77 9.17 26.39
C GLY A 83 7.46 7.75 25.90
N PHE A 84 8.49 6.93 25.78
CA PHE A 84 8.40 5.58 25.21
C PHE A 84 8.63 4.49 26.27
N PRO A 85 7.70 4.32 27.24
CA PRO A 85 7.84 3.31 28.28
C PRO A 85 7.75 1.88 27.72
N GLU A 86 6.95 1.69 26.67
CA GLU A 86 6.79 0.41 25.98
C GLU A 86 7.27 0.50 24.53
N PRO A 87 7.85 -0.59 23.98
CA PRO A 87 8.27 -0.63 22.58
C PRO A 87 7.10 -0.49 21.59
N SER A 88 5.88 -0.86 22.00
CA SER A 88 4.64 -0.65 21.24
C SER A 88 4.42 0.83 20.89
N ASN A 89 4.71 1.75 21.81
CA ASN A 89 4.56 3.19 21.60
C ASN A 89 5.54 3.74 20.56
N ILE A 90 6.74 3.15 20.47
CA ILE A 90 7.73 3.52 19.44
C ILE A 90 7.18 3.15 18.06
N SER A 91 6.66 1.93 17.91
CA SER A 91 6.06 1.47 16.65
C SER A 91 4.85 2.32 16.26
N LEU A 92 3.96 2.65 17.21
CA LEU A 92 2.80 3.51 16.94
C LEU A 92 3.22 4.94 16.54
N THR A 93 4.32 5.44 17.10
CA THR A 93 4.85 6.75 16.72
C THR A 93 5.49 6.72 15.34
N ALA A 94 6.24 5.68 15.01
CA ALA A 94 6.81 5.50 13.67
C ALA A 94 5.71 5.40 12.61
N LEU A 95 4.62 4.67 12.91
CA LEU A 95 3.45 4.58 12.04
C LEU A 95 2.78 5.96 11.86
N ALA A 96 2.54 6.68 12.96
CA ALA A 96 1.98 8.03 12.89
C ALA A 96 2.88 9.01 12.11
N ILE A 97 4.20 8.90 12.19
CA ILE A 97 5.15 9.71 11.40
C ILE A 97 5.05 9.35 9.91
N CYS A 98 5.01 8.06 9.57
CA CYS A 98 4.83 7.61 8.18
C CYS A 98 3.53 8.15 7.59
N ASP A 99 2.41 7.95 8.29
CA ASP A 99 1.09 8.36 7.82
C ASP A 99 0.97 9.89 7.73
N PHE A 100 1.55 10.62 8.70
CA PHE A 100 1.61 12.08 8.67
C PHE A 100 2.43 12.57 7.46
N THR A 101 3.61 12.00 7.24
CA THR A 101 4.49 12.39 6.13
C THR A 101 3.82 12.14 4.80
N TRP A 102 3.16 10.99 4.65
CA TRP A 102 2.38 10.66 3.47
C TRP A 102 1.24 11.68 3.24
N ALA A 103 0.46 11.99 4.28
CA ALA A 103 -0.65 12.94 4.16
C ALA A 103 -0.19 14.37 3.82
N VAL A 104 0.95 14.80 4.36
CA VAL A 104 1.57 16.08 4.00
C VAL A 104 2.04 16.08 2.54
N LEU A 105 2.71 15.02 2.09
CA LEU A 105 3.14 14.89 0.69
C LEU A 105 1.96 14.82 -0.27
N PHE A 106 0.90 14.11 0.08
CA PHE A 106 -0.33 14.06 -0.70
C PHE A 106 -0.94 15.47 -0.82
N THR A 107 -0.98 16.25 0.25
CA THR A 107 -1.44 17.65 0.21
C THR A 107 -0.57 18.51 -0.71
N TRP A 108 0.76 18.37 -0.62
CA TRP A 108 1.71 19.13 -1.43
C TRP A 108 1.56 18.85 -2.93
N ASN A 109 1.35 17.59 -3.31
CA ASN A 109 1.19 17.20 -4.72
C ASN A 109 -0.21 17.54 -5.29
N ASN A 110 -1.18 17.88 -4.45
CA ASN A 110 -2.54 18.25 -4.87
C ASN A 110 -2.80 19.77 -4.79
N LEU A 111 -1.79 20.58 -4.46
CA LEU A 111 -1.81 22.05 -4.49
C LEU A 111 -1.25 22.58 -5.82
#